data_AF-W5UTC8-F1
#
_entry.id   AF-W5UTC8-F1
#
_cell.length_a   1.000
_cell.length_b   1.000
_cell.length_c   1.000
_cell.angle_alpha   90.00
_cell.angle_beta   90.00
_cell.angle_gamma   90.00
#
_symmetry.space_group_name_H-M   'P 1'
#
loop_
_entity.id
_entity.type
_entity.pdbx_description
1 polymer ?
#
loop_
_entity_poly.entity_id
_entity_poly.type
_entity_poly.pdbx_seq_one_letter_code
_entity_poly.pdbx_strand_id
1 'polypeptide(L)'
;MKNKKTKFISTTLSKSFEQWEKDFANKSATNNVPDINYNLNSSNSRYDLHGIDTQELNRIMPNIIRDFLNNINQNEIEIVTGEGTGALATELEDLIWKNYRDQIQCEKSPISASFILRKIK
;
A
#
# COMPACT_ATOMS: atom_id res chain seq x y z
N MET A 1 35.65 25.32 23.18
CA MET A 1 34.37 24.56 23.21
C MET A 1 33.21 25.54 23.34
N LYS A 2 32.30 25.61 22.37
CA LYS A 2 31.01 26.33 22.50
C LYS A 2 29.91 25.48 21.89
N ASN A 3 29.14 24.81 22.74
CA ASN A 3 27.92 24.09 22.37
C ASN A 3 26.78 25.09 22.17
N LYS A 4 26.29 25.24 20.93
CA LYS A 4 24.98 25.83 20.66
C LYS A 4 23.95 24.71 20.71
N LYS A 5 23.11 24.70 21.76
CA LYS A 5 21.93 23.83 21.87
C LYS A 5 20.86 24.33 20.88
N THR A 6 20.58 23.53 19.87
CA THR A 6 19.46 23.74 18.95
C THR A 6 18.16 23.43 19.69
N LYS A 7 17.28 24.43 19.83
CA LYS A 7 15.92 24.24 20.34
C LYS A 7 15.13 23.41 19.32
N PHE A 8 14.71 22.21 19.71
CA PHE A 8 13.81 21.36 18.94
C PHE A 8 12.45 22.06 18.78
N ILE A 9 12.02 22.23 17.53
CA ILE A 9 10.68 22.67 17.13
C ILE A 9 9.81 21.40 17.13
N SER A 10 9.18 21.07 18.27
CA SER A 10 8.34 19.86 18.40
C SER A 10 6.83 20.15 18.53
N THR A 11 6.40 21.41 18.45
CA THR A 11 5.02 21.79 18.77
C THR A 11 4.12 22.08 17.56
N THR A 12 4.64 22.03 16.33
CA THR A 12 3.86 22.38 15.12
C THR A 12 3.33 21.17 14.35
N LEU A 13 3.94 19.99 14.50
CA LEU A 13 3.54 18.77 13.77
C LEU A 13 2.24 18.16 14.31
N SER A 14 1.98 18.25 15.61
CA SER A 14 0.79 17.63 16.23
C SER A 14 -0.53 18.28 15.82
N LYS A 15 -0.55 19.59 15.59
CA LYS A 15 -1.79 20.30 15.22
C LYS A 15 -2.20 20.06 13.76
N SER A 16 -1.23 19.90 12.87
CA SER A 16 -1.51 19.59 11.45
C SER A 16 -2.06 18.17 11.28
N PHE A 17 -1.65 17.23 12.14
CA PHE A 17 -2.12 15.85 12.10
C PHE A 17 -3.58 15.71 12.58
N GLU A 18 -3.94 16.35 13.71
CA GLU A 18 -5.32 16.33 14.21
C GLU A 18 -6.32 16.97 13.23
N GLN A 19 -5.87 18.02 12.50
CA GLN A 19 -6.68 18.65 11.46
C GLN A 19 -6.87 17.70 10.26
N TRP A 20 -5.83 16.96 9.87
CA TRP A 20 -5.89 15.97 8.80
C TRP A 20 -6.82 14.79 9.13
N GLU A 21 -6.79 14.27 10.35
CA GLU A 21 -7.70 13.20 10.79
C GLU A 21 -9.18 13.65 10.80
N LYS A 22 -9.45 14.89 11.23
CA LYS A 22 -10.81 15.46 11.22
C LYS A 22 -11.32 15.71 9.80
N ASP A 23 -10.45 16.18 8.92
CA ASP A 23 -10.79 16.40 7.51
C ASP A 23 -10.99 15.07 6.76
N PHE A 24 -10.28 14.00 7.17
CA PHE A 24 -10.46 12.65 6.65
C PHE A 24 -11.81 12.04 7.07
N ALA A 25 -12.16 12.14 8.36
CA ALA A 25 -13.44 11.62 8.87
C ALA A 25 -14.66 12.35 8.28
N ASN A 26 -14.52 13.63 7.94
CA ASN A 26 -15.60 14.39 7.30
C ASN A 26 -15.73 14.13 5.78
N LYS A 27 -14.64 13.76 5.09
CA LYS A 27 -14.68 13.44 3.65
C LYS A 27 -15.18 12.03 3.33
N SER A 28 -15.05 11.08 4.25
CA SER A 28 -15.56 9.71 4.06
C SER A 28 -17.10 9.63 4.11
N ALA A 29 -17.78 10.65 4.63
CA ALA A 29 -19.24 10.68 4.71
C ALA A 29 -19.94 11.16 3.43
N THR A 30 -19.23 11.78 2.47
CA THR A 30 -19.88 12.48 1.34
C THR A 30 -19.45 12.03 -0.05
N ASN A 31 -18.54 11.07 -0.18
CA ASN A 31 -18.18 10.56 -1.49
C ASN A 31 -18.74 9.14 -1.67
N ASN A 32 -19.57 8.98 -2.70
CA ASN A 32 -19.77 7.72 -3.40
C ASN A 32 -18.39 7.18 -3.81
N VAL A 33 -17.71 6.48 -2.92
CA VAL A 33 -16.60 5.62 -3.27
C VAL A 33 -17.22 4.52 -4.13
N PRO A 34 -16.86 4.39 -5.42
CA PRO A 34 -17.37 3.27 -6.20
C PRO A 34 -17.00 1.98 -5.46
N ASP A 35 -17.99 1.09 -5.28
CA ASP A 35 -17.78 -0.24 -4.71
C ASP A 35 -16.64 -0.92 -5.47
N ILE A 36 -15.44 -0.92 -4.86
CA ILE A 36 -14.34 -1.76 -5.33
C ILE A 36 -14.78 -3.17 -4.98
N ASN A 37 -15.30 -3.87 -5.99
CA ASN A 37 -15.87 -5.19 -5.84
C ASN A 37 -14.73 -6.18 -5.57
N TYR A 38 -14.52 -6.51 -4.29
CA TYR A 38 -13.52 -7.49 -3.84
C TYR A 38 -13.98 -8.88 -4.26
N ASN A 39 -13.63 -9.32 -5.47
CA ASN A 39 -13.97 -10.66 -5.94
C ASN A 39 -13.02 -11.68 -5.29
N LEU A 40 -13.33 -12.09 -4.06
CA LEU A 40 -12.64 -13.14 -3.31
C LEU A 40 -13.02 -14.52 -3.87
N ASN A 41 -12.39 -14.92 -4.98
CA ASN A 41 -12.53 -16.28 -5.49
C ASN A 41 -11.43 -17.18 -4.88
N SER A 42 -11.85 -18.32 -4.35
CA SER A 42 -11.08 -19.18 -3.45
C SER A 42 -10.02 -20.02 -4.18
N SER A 43 -8.82 -19.47 -4.35
CA SER A 43 -7.55 -20.24 -4.38
C SER A 43 -6.32 -19.34 -4.54
N ASN A 44 -6.46 -18.19 -5.22
CA ASN A 44 -5.44 -17.14 -5.33
C ASN A 44 -6.13 -15.80 -5.08
N SER A 45 -5.88 -15.15 -3.94
CA SER A 45 -6.46 -13.81 -3.74
C SER A 45 -5.77 -12.85 -4.69
N ARG A 46 -6.52 -12.43 -5.70
CA ARG A 46 -6.11 -11.47 -6.72
C ARG A 46 -6.68 -10.11 -6.34
N TYR A 47 -5.80 -9.13 -6.18
CA TYR A 47 -6.15 -7.73 -5.94
C TYR A 47 -5.97 -6.96 -7.22
N ASP A 48 -7.07 -6.41 -7.72
CA ASP A 48 -7.05 -5.59 -8.91
C ASP A 48 -6.88 -4.12 -8.55
N LEU A 49 -5.70 -3.57 -8.84
CA LEU A 49 -5.31 -2.19 -8.58
C LEU A 49 -5.16 -1.39 -9.87
N HIS A 50 -5.70 -1.87 -10.99
CA HIS A 50 -5.65 -1.09 -12.23
C HIS A 50 -6.41 0.23 -12.08
N GLY A 51 -5.88 1.29 -12.69
CA GLY A 51 -6.56 2.58 -12.75
C GLY A 51 -6.50 3.44 -11.49
N ILE A 52 -5.94 2.93 -10.38
CA ILE A 52 -5.63 3.76 -9.20
C ILE A 52 -4.36 4.58 -9.46
N ASP A 53 -4.15 5.63 -8.67
CA ASP A 53 -2.87 6.37 -8.69
C ASP A 53 -1.87 5.84 -7.65
N THR A 54 -0.63 6.35 -7.71
CA THR A 54 0.44 5.93 -6.80
C THR A 54 0.20 6.35 -5.35
N GLN A 55 -0.57 7.41 -5.08
CA GLN A 55 -0.91 7.81 -3.71
C GLN A 55 -1.92 6.84 -3.11
N GLU A 56 -2.91 6.44 -3.89
CA GLU A 56 -3.90 5.45 -3.49
C GLU A 56 -3.27 4.08 -3.26
N LEU A 57 -2.35 3.65 -4.13
CA LEU A 57 -1.54 2.44 -3.91
C LEU A 57 -0.84 2.47 -2.54
N ASN A 58 -0.13 3.56 -2.24
CA ASN A 58 0.57 3.74 -0.96
C ASN A 58 -0.38 3.72 0.25
N ARG A 59 -1.65 4.11 0.07
CA ARG A 59 -2.68 4.08 1.12
C ARG A 59 -3.22 2.67 1.38
N ILE A 60 -3.47 1.90 0.33
CA ILE A 60 -4.17 0.59 0.44
C ILE A 60 -3.20 -0.58 0.62
N MET A 61 -2.02 -0.53 0.01
CA MET A 61 -1.10 -1.65 -0.07
C MET A 61 -0.60 -2.14 1.30
N PRO A 62 -0.30 -1.27 2.29
CA PRO A 62 0.09 -1.72 3.63
C PRO A 62 -0.99 -2.59 4.32
N ASN A 63 -2.27 -2.29 4.10
CA ASN A 63 -3.36 -3.10 4.66
C ASN A 63 -3.47 -4.44 3.94
N ILE A 64 -3.41 -4.45 2.60
CA ILE A 64 -3.40 -5.69 1.79
C ILE A 64 -2.26 -6.61 2.24
N ILE A 65 -1.06 -6.05 2.41
CA ILE A 65 0.12 -6.80 2.85
C ILE A 65 -0.06 -7.33 4.27
N ARG A 66 -0.54 -6.51 5.21
CA ARG A 66 -0.78 -6.94 6.59
C ARG A 66 -1.77 -8.10 6.64
N ASP A 67 -2.88 -7.99 5.92
CA ASP A 67 -3.93 -9.00 5.91
C ASP A 67 -3.42 -10.29 5.24
N PHE A 68 -2.64 -10.15 4.17
CA PHE A 68 -1.92 -11.27 3.56
C PHE A 68 -0.97 -11.96 4.54
N LEU A 69 -0.09 -11.22 5.21
CA LEU A 69 0.90 -11.76 6.15
C LEU A 69 0.22 -12.50 7.32
N ASN A 70 -0.88 -11.95 7.85
CA ASN A 70 -1.64 -12.55 8.94
C ASN A 70 -2.47 -13.78 8.53
N ASN A 71 -2.78 -13.95 7.24
CA ASN A 71 -3.54 -15.10 6.78
C ASN A 71 -2.66 -16.37 6.71
N ILE A 72 -2.80 -17.25 7.71
CA ILE A 72 -2.02 -18.49 7.84
C ILE A 72 -2.21 -19.43 6.64
N ASN A 73 -3.39 -19.42 6.02
CA ASN A 73 -3.72 -20.35 4.93
C ASN A 73 -3.30 -19.85 3.55
N GLN A 74 -2.71 -18.65 3.48
CA GLN A 74 -2.37 -18.01 2.22
C GLN A 74 -0.88 -17.71 2.13
N ASN A 75 -0.22 -18.31 1.13
CA ASN A 75 1.21 -18.14 0.90
C ASN A 75 1.54 -17.21 -0.27
N GLU A 76 0.57 -16.97 -1.16
CA GLU A 76 0.73 -16.06 -2.29
C GLU A 76 -0.53 -15.25 -2.61
N ILE A 77 -0.32 -14.05 -3.14
CA ILE A 77 -1.36 -13.16 -3.70
C ILE A 77 -0.91 -12.64 -5.06
N GLU A 78 -1.88 -12.33 -5.92
CA GLU A 78 -1.64 -11.63 -7.18
C GLU A 78 -2.08 -10.18 -7.06
N ILE A 79 -1.25 -9.23 -7.51
CA ILE A 79 -1.57 -7.80 -7.58
C ILE A 79 -1.55 -7.37 -9.04
N VAL A 80 -2.68 -6.90 -9.58
CA VAL A 80 -2.76 -6.38 -10.94
C VAL A 80 -2.57 -4.86 -10.91
N THR A 81 -1.60 -4.34 -11.66
CA THR A 81 -1.30 -2.90 -11.73
C THR A 81 -1.76 -2.25 -13.04
N GLY A 82 -2.13 -3.05 -14.05
CA GLY A 82 -2.53 -2.58 -15.38
C GLY A 82 -1.36 -2.17 -16.28
N GLU A 83 -1.58 -2.16 -17.61
CA GLU A 83 -0.56 -2.04 -18.66
C GLU A 83 -0.10 -0.59 -18.95
N GLY A 84 -0.32 0.34 -18.02
CA GLY A 84 -0.04 1.77 -18.22
C GLY A 84 1.45 2.10 -18.34
N THR A 85 1.85 3.29 -17.87
CA THR A 85 3.25 3.76 -17.92
C THR A 85 4.24 2.96 -17.05
N GLY A 86 3.76 1.95 -16.32
CA GLY A 86 4.55 1.20 -15.34
C GLY A 86 4.77 1.96 -14.01
N ALA A 87 4.22 3.15 -13.82
CA ALA A 87 4.43 3.93 -12.59
C ALA A 87 3.94 3.19 -11.32
N LEU A 88 2.74 2.58 -11.38
CA LEU A 88 2.22 1.75 -10.27
C LEU A 88 3.08 0.53 -10.02
N ALA A 89 3.58 -0.10 -11.09
CA ALA A 89 4.44 -1.27 -11.02
C ALA A 89 5.75 -0.94 -10.30
N THR A 90 6.40 0.16 -10.67
CA THR A 90 7.63 0.65 -10.02
C THR A 90 7.38 1.02 -8.56
N GLU A 91 6.28 1.74 -8.27
CA GLU A 91 5.96 2.16 -6.89
C GLU A 91 5.67 0.96 -5.99
N LEU A 92 4.99 -0.07 -6.51
CA LEU A 92 4.73 -1.31 -5.78
C LEU A 92 6.05 -2.02 -5.43
N GLU A 93 6.95 -2.18 -6.40
CA GLU A 93 8.27 -2.79 -6.16
C GLU A 93 9.06 -2.03 -5.09
N ASP A 94 9.08 -0.70 -5.19
CA ASP A 94 9.75 0.18 -4.23
C ASP A 94 9.18 0.03 -2.82
N LEU A 95 7.85 -0.03 -2.69
CA LEU A 95 7.16 -0.19 -1.41
C LEU A 95 7.49 -1.53 -0.76
N ILE A 96 7.45 -2.63 -1.53
CA ILE A 96 7.80 -3.97 -1.05
C ILE A 96 9.27 -4.02 -0.65
N TRP A 97 10.17 -3.51 -1.50
CA TRP A 97 11.61 -3.53 -1.22
C TRP A 97 11.98 -2.72 0.03
N LYS A 98 11.37 -1.54 0.23
CA LYS A 98 11.69 -0.67 1.37
C LYS A 98 11.16 -1.21 2.70
N ASN A 99 9.96 -1.80 2.71
CA ASN A 99 9.25 -2.08 3.95
C ASN A 99 9.06 -3.57 4.26
N TYR A 100 9.10 -4.43 3.23
CA TYR A 100 8.68 -5.83 3.34
C TYR A 100 9.64 -6.85 2.70
N ARG A 101 10.82 -6.42 2.23
CA ARG A 101 11.77 -7.30 1.50
C ARG A 101 12.17 -8.57 2.24
N ASP A 102 12.19 -8.53 3.57
CA ASP A 102 12.61 -9.66 4.40
C ASP A 102 11.44 -10.62 4.71
N GLN A 103 10.20 -10.24 4.34
CA GLN A 103 8.97 -11.00 4.60
C GLN A 103 8.29 -11.46 3.30
N ILE A 104 8.46 -10.73 2.20
CA ILE A 104 7.74 -10.93 0.95
C ILE A 104 8.71 -10.95 -0.22
N GLN A 105 8.62 -12.00 -1.03
CA GLN A 105 9.19 -12.07 -2.36
C GLN A 105 8.18 -11.48 -3.37
N CYS A 106 8.64 -10.58 -4.23
CA CYS A 106 7.83 -9.95 -5.29
C CYS A 106 8.35 -10.39 -6.66
N GLU A 107 7.49 -11.02 -7.48
CA GLU A 107 7.81 -11.50 -8.83
C GLU A 107 6.89 -10.83 -9.85
N LYS A 108 7.43 -10.32 -10.96
CA LYS A 108 6.62 -9.86 -12.10
C LYS A 108 6.04 -11.06 -12.84
N SER A 109 4.75 -11.01 -13.17
CA SER A 109 4.17 -11.94 -14.12
C SER A 109 4.73 -11.65 -15.53
N PRO A 110 5.21 -12.67 -16.27
CA PRO A 110 5.78 -12.47 -17.60
C PRO A 110 4.73 -12.13 -18.68
N ILE A 111 3.45 -12.39 -18.41
CA ILE A 111 2.37 -12.33 -19.42
C ILE A 111 1.37 -11.19 -19.14
N SER A 112 1.33 -10.70 -17.90
CA SER A 112 0.33 -9.73 -17.46
C SER A 112 1.00 -8.59 -16.70
N ALA A 113 0.35 -7.42 -16.71
CA ALA A 113 0.69 -6.33 -15.81
C ALA A 113 0.25 -6.64 -14.37
N SER A 114 0.78 -7.73 -13.83
CA SER A 114 0.55 -8.20 -12.48
C SER A 114 1.83 -8.70 -11.81
N PHE A 115 1.77 -8.78 -10.50
CA PHE A 115 2.84 -9.19 -9.61
C PHE A 115 2.34 -10.32 -8.72
N ILE A 116 3.18 -11.32 -8.51
CA ILE A 116 2.94 -12.37 -7.53
C ILE A 116 3.76 -12.04 -6.29
N LEU A 117 3.08 -11.88 -5.16
CA LEU A 117 3.72 -11.69 -3.86
C LEU A 117 3.66 -13.01 -3.09
N ARG A 118 4.81 -13.52 -2.65
CA ARG A 118 4.93 -14.76 -1.86
C ARG A 118 5.54 -14.49 -0.50
N LYS A 119 5.08 -15.19 0.55
CA LYS A 119 5.73 -15.13 1.87
C LYS A 119 7.09 -15.82 1.83
N ILE A 120 8.09 -15.21 2.45
CA ILE A 120 9.39 -15.83 2.70
C ILE A 120 9.25 -16.70 3.97
N LYS A 121 9.63 -17.97 3.89
CA LYS A 121 9.56 -18.95 5.00
C LYS A 121 10.76 -18.85 5.92
#